data_AF-A0A4U5LZ27-F1
#
_entry.id   AF-A0A4U5LZ27-F1
#
_cell.length_a   1.000
_cell.length_b   1.000
_cell.length_c   1.000
_cell.angle_alpha   90.00
_cell.angle_beta   90.00
_cell.angle_gamma   90.00
#
_symmetry.space_group_name_H-M   'P 1'
#
loop_
_entity.id
_entity.type
_entity.pdbx_description
1 polymer ?
#
loop_
_entity_poly.entity_id
_entity_poly.type
_entity_poly.pdbx_seq_one_letter_code
_entity_poly.pdbx_strand_id
1 'polypeptide(L)'
;MTKYDDFVYSEKVDGHVTKVPGIGDTYGGKLARNGYNNAPKVFGRFLMCDENRGDFESFLKRFGGVDAGRGRIAFSGFLEWADRHLGPRNHP
;
A
#
# COMPACT_ATOMS: atom_id res chain seq x y z
N MET A 1 -10.40 12.30 -11.81
CA MET A 1 -9.95 11.01 -11.25
C MET A 1 -8.75 11.29 -10.37
N THR A 2 -8.80 10.89 -9.10
CA THR A 2 -7.66 11.04 -8.19
C THR A 2 -6.74 9.82 -8.33
N LYS A 3 -5.48 9.94 -7.93
CA LYS A 3 -4.56 8.80 -7.83
C LYS A 3 -5.13 7.66 -6.97
N TYR A 4 -5.98 7.99 -5.99
CA TYR A 4 -6.69 7.01 -5.19
C TYR A 4 -7.69 6.22 -6.04
N ASP A 5 -8.56 6.92 -6.78
CA ASP A 5 -9.53 6.30 -7.69
C ASP A 5 -8.83 5.41 -8.73
N ASP A 6 -7.81 5.95 -9.42
CA ASP A 6 -7.05 5.20 -10.43
C ASP A 6 -6.50 3.88 -9.88
N PHE A 7 -6.08 3.88 -8.60
CA PHE A 7 -5.55 2.70 -7.95
C PHE A 7 -6.65 1.69 -7.59
N VAL A 8 -7.72 2.11 -6.92
CA VAL A 8 -8.77 1.19 -6.44
C VAL A 8 -9.64 0.61 -7.56
N TYR A 9 -9.67 1.26 -8.73
CA TYR A 9 -10.35 0.76 -9.94
C TYR A 9 -9.39 0.04 -10.92
N SER A 10 -8.11 -0.08 -10.59
CA SER A 10 -7.16 -0.82 -11.43
C SER A 10 -7.46 -2.33 -11.39
N GLU A 11 -7.25 -3.02 -12.51
CA GLU A 11 -7.44 -4.48 -12.60
C GLU A 11 -6.51 -5.28 -11.68
N LYS A 12 -5.33 -4.72 -11.37
CA LYS A 12 -4.31 -5.34 -10.53
C LYS A 12 -3.47 -4.28 -9.83
N VAL A 13 -3.00 -4.61 -8.63
CA VAL A 13 -1.92 -3.84 -8.01
C VAL A 13 -0.64 -4.05 -8.81
N ASP A 14 -0.16 -3.01 -9.50
CA ASP A 14 1.08 -3.07 -10.28
C ASP A 14 1.87 -1.76 -10.28
N GLY A 15 2.98 -1.76 -11.01
CA GLY A 15 3.81 -0.59 -11.21
C GLY A 15 4.71 -0.22 -10.04
N HIS A 16 5.33 0.95 -10.15
CA HIS A 16 6.27 1.46 -9.16
C HIS A 16 5.56 1.80 -7.83
N VAL A 17 6.27 1.70 -6.70
CA VAL A 17 5.69 1.96 -5.37
C VAL A 17 5.08 3.37 -5.23
N THR A 18 5.54 4.33 -6.03
CA THR A 18 4.97 5.68 -6.09
C THR A 18 3.62 5.75 -6.78
N LYS A 19 3.07 4.65 -7.30
CA LYS A 19 1.67 4.55 -7.76
C LYS A 19 0.69 4.31 -6.62
N VAL A 20 1.16 3.84 -5.46
CA VAL A 20 0.32 3.63 -4.28
C VAL A 20 -0.18 4.98 -3.74
N PRO A 21 -1.49 5.15 -3.49
CA PRO A 21 -2.04 6.34 -2.86
C PRO A 21 -1.32 6.67 -1.55
N GLY A 22 -1.10 7.95 -1.26
CA GLY A 22 -0.32 8.36 -0.08
C GLY A 22 1.20 8.22 -0.22
N ILE A 23 1.71 7.44 -1.18
CA ILE A 23 3.15 7.26 -1.40
C ILE A 23 3.62 8.09 -2.61
N GLY A 24 4.24 9.24 -2.35
CA GLY A 24 4.92 10.07 -3.36
C GLY A 24 6.41 9.74 -3.49
N ASP A 25 7.13 10.46 -4.35
CA ASP A 25 8.53 10.16 -4.70
C ASP A 25 9.48 10.12 -3.50
N THR A 26 9.29 11.00 -2.51
CA THR A 26 10.09 11.01 -1.28
C THR A 26 10.00 9.70 -0.50
N TYR A 27 8.78 9.23 -0.26
CA TYR A 27 8.54 7.98 0.48
C TYR A 27 8.84 6.76 -0.38
N GLY A 28 8.45 6.80 -1.65
CA GLY A 28 8.70 5.74 -2.61
C GLY A 28 10.18 5.51 -2.85
N GLY A 29 11.00 6.57 -2.91
CA GLY A 29 12.45 6.46 -3.01
C GLY A 29 13.07 5.78 -1.79
N LYS A 30 12.60 6.08 -0.58
CA LYS A 30 13.05 5.40 0.66
C LYS A 30 12.62 3.93 0.69
N LEU A 31 11.37 3.63 0.34
CA LEU A 31 10.86 2.26 0.23
C LEU A 31 11.64 1.45 -0.80
N ALA A 32 11.92 2.04 -1.98
CA ALA A 32 12.68 1.41 -3.04
C ALA A 32 14.13 1.08 -2.62
N ARG A 33 14.81 1.99 -1.90
CA ARG A 33 16.14 1.72 -1.31
C ARG A 33 16.13 0.57 -0.30
N ASN A 34 14.98 0.30 0.33
CA ASN A 34 14.77 -0.83 1.25
C ASN A 34 14.20 -2.08 0.56
N GLY A 35 14.19 -2.13 -0.78
CA GLY A 35 13.75 -3.31 -1.55
C GLY A 35 12.27 -3.31 -1.95
N TYR A 36 11.48 -2.32 -1.53
CA TYR A 36 10.05 -2.15 -1.83
C TYR A 36 9.82 -1.18 -2.99
N ASN A 37 10.42 -1.47 -4.14
CA ASN A 37 10.41 -0.59 -5.32
C ASN A 37 9.14 -0.68 -6.17
N ASN A 38 8.23 -1.60 -5.89
CA ASN A 38 7.00 -1.76 -6.66
C ASN A 38 5.78 -1.97 -5.76
N ALA A 39 4.59 -1.59 -6.26
CA ALA A 39 3.34 -1.70 -5.52
C ALA A 39 2.99 -3.14 -5.09
N PRO A 40 3.23 -4.19 -5.91
CA PRO A 40 2.98 -5.58 -5.51
C PRO A 40 3.73 -6.00 -4.25
N LYS A 41 5.00 -5.59 -4.08
CA LYS A 41 5.78 -5.91 -2.87
C LYS A 41 5.21 -5.26 -1.62
N VAL A 42 4.74 -4.01 -1.73
CA VAL A 42 4.11 -3.31 -0.60
C VAL A 42 2.74 -3.91 -0.30
N PHE A 43 1.99 -4.33 -1.32
CA PHE A 43 0.73 -5.03 -1.14
C PHE A 43 0.89 -6.40 -0.47
N GLY A 44 1.90 -7.19 -0.86
CA GLY A 44 2.23 -8.43 -0.16
C GLY A 44 2.56 -8.18 1.32
N ARG A 45 3.21 -7.05 1.64
CA ARG A 45 3.44 -6.66 3.04
C ARG A 45 2.15 -6.27 3.77
N PHE A 46 1.24 -5.56 3.11
CA PHE A 46 -0.10 -5.27 3.64
C PHE A 46 -0.85 -6.57 4.01
N LEU A 47 -0.83 -7.56 3.12
CA LEU A 47 -1.46 -8.87 3.36
C LEU A 47 -0.79 -9.63 4.51
N MET A 48 0.55 -9.62 4.60
CA MET A 48 1.30 -10.23 5.71
C MET A 48 1.11 -9.54 7.06
N CYS A 49 0.49 -8.35 7.08
CA CYS A 49 0.10 -7.67 8.31
C CYS A 49 -1.33 -8.04 8.73
N ASP A 50 -1.94 -9.07 8.13
CA ASP A 50 -3.36 -9.44 8.35
C ASP A 50 -4.30 -8.24 8.24
N GLU A 51 -3.94 -7.31 7.33
CA GLU A 51 -4.64 -6.04 7.13
C GLU A 51 -4.81 -5.20 8.40
N ASN A 52 -3.94 -5.42 9.37
CA ASN A 52 -3.85 -4.59 10.55
C ASN A 52 -3.23 -3.25 10.15
N ARG A 53 -4.04 -2.19 10.27
CA ARG A 53 -3.61 -0.82 9.96
C ARG A 53 -2.37 -0.40 10.76
N GLY A 54 -2.30 -0.74 12.05
CA GLY A 54 -1.19 -0.35 12.92
C GLY A 54 0.12 -1.00 12.50
N ASP A 55 0.10 -2.28 12.18
CA ASP A 55 1.28 -3.02 11.75
C ASP A 55 1.75 -2.56 10.37
N PHE A 56 0.82 -2.30 9.45
CA PHE A 56 1.14 -1.80 8.13
C PHE A 56 1.69 -0.36 8.16
N GLU A 57 1.09 0.54 8.94
CA GLU A 57 1.60 1.90 9.13
C GLU A 57 2.99 1.88 9.80
N SER A 58 3.21 0.97 10.76
CA SER A 58 4.52 0.77 11.41
C SER A 58 5.58 0.28 10.41
N PHE A 59 5.20 -0.63 9.52
CA PHE A 59 6.04 -1.05 8.40
C PHE A 59 6.41 0.14 7.48
N LEU A 60 5.42 0.91 7.02
CA LEU A 60 5.66 2.05 6.14
C LEU A 60 6.53 3.14 6.80
N LYS A 61 6.33 3.39 8.10
CA LYS A 61 7.18 4.29 8.88
C LYS A 61 8.61 3.77 8.97
N ARG A 62 8.80 2.48 9.27
CA ARG A 62 10.13 1.86 9.44
C ARG A 62 10.97 1.90 8.16
N PHE A 63 10.39 1.56 7.01
CA PHE A 63 11.15 1.40 5.76
C PHE A 63 11.03 2.57 4.78
N GLY A 64 9.95 3.36 4.88
CA GLY A 64 9.69 4.50 4.01
C GLY A 64 9.75 5.86 4.73
N GLY A 65 9.78 5.89 6.06
CA GLY A 65 9.60 7.12 6.83
C GLY A 65 8.25 7.78 6.58
N VAL A 66 7.23 6.99 6.22
CA VAL A 66 5.89 7.48 5.89
C VAL A 66 5.19 7.93 7.18
N ASP A 67 4.59 9.12 7.15
CA ASP A 67 3.78 9.62 8.25
C ASP A 67 2.41 8.93 8.34
N ALA A 68 1.76 9.00 9.50
CA ALA A 68 0.49 8.32 9.75
C ALA A 68 -0.64 8.74 8.80
N GLY A 69 -0.68 10.01 8.38
CA GLY A 69 -1.71 10.49 7.45
C GLY A 69 -1.57 9.87 6.07
N ARG A 70 -0.34 9.84 5.55
CA ARG A 70 -0.02 9.20 4.26
C ARG A 70 -0.12 7.68 4.33
N GLY A 71 0.30 7.09 5.45
CA GLY A 71 0.15 5.67 5.74
C GLY A 71 -1.30 5.21 5.72
N ARG A 72 -2.21 5.99 6.33
CA ARG A 72 -3.64 5.73 6.29
C ARG A 72 -4.21 5.73 4.87
N ILE A 73 -3.80 6.68 4.03
CA ILE A 73 -4.24 6.74 2.62
C ILE A 73 -3.77 5.50 1.85
N ALA A 74 -2.51 5.09 2.05
CA ALA A 74 -1.97 3.87 1.43
C ALA A 74 -2.73 2.62 1.90
N PHE A 75 -2.99 2.52 3.20
CA PHE A 75 -3.77 1.43 3.79
C PHE A 75 -5.18 1.36 3.19
N SER A 76 -5.92 2.47 3.18
CA SER A 76 -7.27 2.52 2.62
C SER A 76 -7.29 2.13 1.15
N GLY A 77 -6.32 2.58 0.35
CA GLY A 77 -6.23 2.22 -1.06
C GLY A 77 -6.02 0.72 -1.28
N PHE A 78 -5.16 0.08 -0.48
CA PHE A 78 -4.96 -1.38 -0.57
C PHE A 78 -6.15 -2.17 -0.07
N LEU A 79 -6.76 -1.76 1.05
CA LEU A 79 -7.93 -2.42 1.61
C LEU A 79 -9.11 -2.36 0.61
N GLU A 80 -9.40 -1.19 0.07
CA GLU A 80 -10.49 -1.03 -0.89
C GLU A 80 -10.22 -1.79 -2.20
N TRP A 81 -8.97 -1.78 -2.70
CA TRP A 81 -8.62 -2.61 -3.85
C TRP A 81 -8.83 -4.11 -3.54
N ALA A 82 -8.39 -4.57 -2.37
CA ALA A 82 -8.52 -5.96 -1.95
C ALA A 82 -9.99 -6.39 -1.79
N ASP A 83 -10.82 -5.55 -1.16
CA ASP A 83 -12.27 -5.80 -0.99
C ASP A 83 -12.98 -5.99 -2.33
N ARG A 84 -12.58 -5.21 -3.35
CA ARG A 84 -13.18 -5.27 -4.69
C ARG A 84 -12.75 -6.48 -5.51
N HIS A 85 -11.52 -6.98 -5.32
CA HIS A 85 -10.92 -7.95 -6.24
C HIS A 85 -10.61 -9.32 -5.62
N LEU A 86 -10.43 -9.42 -4.31
CA LEU A 86 -10.05 -10.67 -3.62
C LEU A 86 -11.24 -11.36 -2.93
N GLY A 87 -12.36 -10.66 -2.73
CA GLY A 87 -13.53 -11.21 -2.05
C GLY A 87 -13.29 -11.43 -0.54
N PRO A 88 -14.08 -12.30 0.13
CA PRO A 88 -13.93 -12.59 1.56
C PRO A 88 -12.55 -13.20 1.85
N ARG A 89 -11.76 -12.48 2.64
CA ARG A 89 -10.44 -12.92 3.08
C ARG A 89 -10.60 -13.62 4.42
N ASN A 90 -10.88 -14.93 4.37
CA ASN A 90 -10.90 -15.76 5.56
C ASN A 90 -9.44 -15.97 6.02
N HIS A 91 -9.02 -15.21 7.03
CA HIS A 91 -7.77 -15.49 7.74
C HIS A 91 -8.01 -16.75 8.61
N PRO A 92 -7.22 -17.83 8.44
CA PRO A 92 -7.36 -19.06 9.22
C PRO A 92 -7.07 -18.86 10.71
#